data_AF-A0A1J3GP25-F1
#
_entry.id   AF-A0A1J3GP25-F1
#
_cell.length_a   1.000
_cell.length_b   1.000
_cell.length_c   1.000
_cell.angle_alpha   90.00
_cell.angle_beta   90.00
_cell.angle_gamma   90.00
#
_symmetry.space_group_name_H-M   'P 1'
#
loop_
_entity.id
_entity.type
_entity.pdbx_description
1 polymer ?
#
loop_
_entity_poly.entity_id
_entity_poly.type
_entity_poly.pdbx_seq_one_letter_code
_entity_poly.pdbx_strand_id
1 'polypeptide(L)'
;SAEVTIITDPENNGYTVESGATCLYNNRHEEEEKEKINENALESLEKRTIKSKREIQVMATLDEMKSMKSRRASVSIDSMLETLSRRKKQEEEENEEEEEVLIKS
;
A
#
# COMPACT_ATOMS: atom_id res chain seq x y z
N SER A 1 30.36 -29.76 35.94
CA SER A 1 30.16 -28.41 35.41
C SER A 1 30.19 -28.49 33.90
N ALA A 2 29.36 -27.72 33.20
CA ALA A 2 29.42 -27.63 31.74
C ALA A 2 30.50 -26.59 31.35
N GLU A 3 31.29 -26.91 30.34
CA GLU A 3 32.35 -26.04 29.82
C GLU A 3 31.89 -25.43 28.49
N VAL A 4 32.27 -24.17 28.25
CA VAL A 4 31.97 -23.45 27.02
C VAL A 4 33.27 -22.95 26.41
N THR A 5 33.50 -23.25 25.14
CA THR A 5 34.71 -22.87 24.40
C THR A 5 34.36 -21.84 23.34
N ILE A 6 35.01 -20.66 23.42
CA ILE A 6 34.81 -19.53 22.51
C ILE A 6 36.14 -19.23 21.82
N ILE A 7 36.11 -19.17 20.49
CA ILE A 7 37.27 -18.90 19.62
C ILE A 7 37.15 -17.50 19.05
N THR A 8 38.29 -16.81 18.91
CA THR A 8 38.34 -15.49 18.23
C THR A 8 38.37 -15.72 16.73
N ASP A 9 37.47 -15.06 15.99
CA ASP A 9 37.43 -15.06 14.54
C ASP A 9 38.15 -13.82 13.99
N PRO A 10 39.35 -13.99 13.39
CA PRO A 10 40.13 -12.88 12.85
C PRO A 10 39.56 -12.32 11.54
N GLU A 11 38.73 -13.06 10.80
CA GLU A 11 38.16 -12.61 9.54
C GLU A 11 36.97 -11.67 9.80
N ASN A 12 36.11 -12.03 10.74
CA ASN A 12 34.91 -11.25 11.09
C ASN A 12 35.12 -10.32 12.30
N ASN A 13 36.35 -10.26 12.81
CA ASN A 13 36.74 -9.44 13.97
C ASN A 13 35.81 -9.68 15.18
N GLY A 14 35.44 -10.95 15.39
CA GLY A 14 34.38 -11.39 16.31
C GLY A 14 34.76 -12.64 17.09
N TYR A 15 33.77 -13.27 17.72
CA TYR A 15 33.95 -14.54 18.45
C TYR A 15 32.92 -15.57 17.99
N THR A 16 33.37 -16.81 17.84
CA THR A 16 32.52 -17.96 17.51
C THR A 16 32.54 -18.97 18.64
N VAL A 17 31.44 -19.68 18.84
CA VAL A 17 31.32 -20.69 19.89
C VAL A 17 31.54 -22.07 19.29
N GLU A 18 32.54 -22.81 19.80
CA GLU A 18 32.88 -24.16 19.32
C GLU A 18 32.13 -25.24 20.11
N SER A 19 31.96 -25.07 21.42
CA SER A 19 31.36 -26.08 22.29
C SER A 19 30.65 -25.48 23.50
N GLY A 20 29.59 -26.17 23.96
CA GLY A 20 28.93 -25.88 25.24
C GLY A 20 27.85 -24.80 25.21
N ALA A 21 27.69 -24.06 24.12
CA ALA A 21 26.61 -23.08 23.94
C ALA A 21 26.27 -22.86 22.46
N THR A 22 25.07 -22.35 22.19
CA THR A 22 24.65 -21.91 20.85
C THR A 22 24.58 -20.39 20.85
N CYS A 23 25.20 -19.75 19.85
CA CYS A 23 25.12 -18.29 19.71
C CYS A 23 23.77 -17.87 19.10
N LEU A 24 23.07 -16.95 19.77
CA LEU A 24 21.77 -16.44 19.35
C LEU A 24 21.86 -15.40 18.21
N TYR A 25 23.04 -14.84 17.96
CA TYR A 25 23.25 -13.72 17.01
C TYR A 25 24.00 -14.09 15.73
N ASN A 26 24.15 -15.38 15.43
CA ASN A 26 24.81 -15.85 14.19
C ASN A 26 24.00 -15.61 12.90
N ASN A 27 22.93 -14.80 12.94
CA ASN A 27 22.11 -14.47 11.78
C ASN A 27 22.85 -13.70 10.67
N ARG A 28 24.09 -13.25 10.92
CA ARG A 28 24.90 -12.55 9.92
C ARG A 28 25.18 -13.38 8.66
N HIS A 29 25.30 -14.70 8.79
CA HIS A 29 25.53 -15.56 7.64
C HIS A 29 24.34 -15.58 6.66
N GLU A 30 23.10 -15.43 7.14
CA GLU A 30 21.93 -15.39 6.26
C GLU A 30 21.75 -14.06 5.52
N GLU A 31 22.26 -12.96 6.07
CA GLU A 31 22.20 -11.64 5.44
C GLU A 31 23.33 -11.47 4.41
N GLU A 32 24.53 -11.93 4.72
CA GLU A 32 25.70 -11.87 3.82
C GLU A 32 25.56 -12.79 2.60
N GLU A 33 24.82 -13.90 2.70
CA GLU A 33 24.53 -14.75 1.53
C GLU A 33 23.49 -14.13 0.58
N LYS A 34 22.56 -13.31 1.10
CA LYS A 34 21.54 -12.64 0.28
C LYS A 34 22.07 -11.41 -0.44
N GLU A 35 23.11 -10.76 0.10
CA GLU A 35 23.80 -9.64 -0.56
C GLU A 35 24.73 -10.07 -1.71
N LYS A 36 25.03 -11.37 -1.83
CA LYS A 36 25.88 -11.94 -2.90
C LYS A 36 25.13 -12.29 -4.18
N ILE A 37 23.88 -11.89 -4.34
CA ILE A 37 23.29 -11.83 -5.68
C ILE A 37 23.92 -10.61 -6.33
N ASN A 38 24.88 -10.84 -7.24
CA ASN A 38 25.59 -9.84 -8.04
C ASN A 38 24.61 -8.92 -8.80
N GLU A 39 23.92 -8.02 -8.11
CA GLU A 39 23.18 -6.95 -8.75
C GLU A 39 24.21 -5.93 -9.23
N ASN A 40 24.31 -5.76 -10.53
CA ASN A 40 25.11 -4.68 -11.10
C ASN A 40 24.56 -3.35 -10.57
N ALA A 41 25.43 -2.39 -10.21
CA ALA A 41 25.02 -1.11 -9.63
C ALA A 41 23.92 -0.38 -10.43
N LEU A 42 23.90 -0.58 -11.75
CA LEU A 42 22.88 -0.05 -12.65
C LEU A 42 21.51 -0.74 -12.49
N GLU A 43 21.51 -2.05 -12.29
CA GLU A 43 20.28 -2.85 -12.08
C GLU A 43 19.63 -2.51 -10.74
N SER A 44 20.42 -2.37 -9.67
CA SER A 44 19.89 -1.93 -8.36
C SER A 44 19.33 -0.50 -8.44
N LEU A 45 19.96 0.38 -9.22
CA LEU A 45 19.46 1.74 -9.45
C LEU A 45 18.14 1.74 -10.24
N GLU A 46 18.03 0.89 -11.26
CA GLU A 46 16.79 0.70 -12.03
C GLU A 46 15.65 0.18 -11.14
N LYS A 47 15.91 -0.89 -10.36
CA LYS A 47 14.96 -1.45 -9.39
C LYS A 47 14.46 -0.40 -8.40
N ARG A 48 15.38 0.43 -7.87
CA ARG A 48 15.04 1.53 -6.96
C ARG A 48 14.16 2.59 -7.63
N THR A 49 14.44 2.90 -8.90
CA THR A 49 13.67 3.88 -9.69
C THR A 49 12.26 3.37 -9.99
N ILE A 50 12.14 2.10 -10.39
CA ILE A 50 10.83 1.45 -10.63
C ILE A 50 10.01 1.44 -9.34
N LYS A 51 10.63 1.08 -8.21
CA LYS A 51 9.98 1.12 -6.89
C LYS A 51 9.49 2.53 -6.55
N SER A 52 10.36 3.53 -6.67
CA SER A 52 10.03 4.94 -6.40
C SER A 52 8.86 5.43 -7.28
N LYS A 53 8.87 5.10 -8.57
CA LYS A 53 7.77 5.46 -9.49
C LYS A 53 6.43 4.87 -9.02
N ARG A 54 6.41 3.60 -8.64
CA ARG A 54 5.18 2.94 -8.14
C ARG A 54 4.71 3.57 -6.83
N GLU A 55 5.62 3.88 -5.93
CA GLU A 55 5.31 4.52 -4.65
C GLU A 55 4.67 5.90 -4.86
N ILE A 56 5.23 6.72 -5.76
CA ILE A 56 4.67 8.03 -6.12
C ILE A 56 3.24 7.88 -6.69
N GLN A 57 3.01 6.91 -7.57
CA GLN A 57 1.67 6.66 -8.11
C GLN A 57 0.66 6.26 -7.03
N VAL A 58 1.08 5.44 -6.06
CA VAL A 58 0.23 5.06 -4.93
C VAL A 58 -0.08 6.28 -4.05
N MET A 59 0.90 7.13 -3.77
CA MET A 59 0.67 8.37 -3.01
C MET A 59 -0.30 9.30 -3.73
N ALA A 60 -0.13 9.50 -5.04
CA ALA A 60 -1.02 10.35 -5.84
C ALA A 60 -2.47 9.84 -5.84
N THR A 61 -2.67 8.52 -5.99
CA THR A 61 -4.02 7.94 -5.96
C THR A 61 -4.68 8.05 -4.58
N LEU A 62 -3.90 7.88 -3.50
CA LEU A 62 -4.40 8.08 -2.13
C LEU A 62 -4.79 9.53 -1.86
N ASP A 63 -4.01 10.50 -2.34
CA ASP A 63 -4.32 11.92 -2.20
C ASP A 63 -5.59 12.31 -2.96
N GLU A 64 -5.81 11.74 -4.15
CA GLU A 64 -7.06 11.92 -4.89
C GLU A 64 -8.26 11.35 -4.11
N MET A 65 -8.16 10.13 -3.59
CA MET A 65 -9.22 9.52 -2.76
C MET A 65 -9.52 10.35 -1.51
N LYS A 66 -8.48 10.88 -0.85
CA LYS A 66 -8.62 11.76 0.32
C LYS A 66 -9.29 13.08 -0.06
N SER A 67 -8.92 13.69 -1.19
CA SER A 67 -9.55 14.89 -1.72
C SER A 67 -11.02 14.67 -2.07
N MET A 68 -11.35 13.56 -2.72
CA MET A 68 -12.74 13.16 -2.99
C MET A 68 -13.55 13.00 -1.69
N LYS A 69 -12.98 12.33 -0.68
CA LYS A 69 -13.63 12.16 0.63
C LYS A 69 -13.83 13.50 1.33
N SER A 70 -12.83 14.38 1.31
CA SER A 70 -12.91 15.71 1.91
C SER A 70 -14.02 16.56 1.28
N ARG A 71 -14.14 16.55 -0.05
CA ARG A 71 -15.22 17.26 -0.77
C ARG A 71 -16.61 16.69 -0.45
N ARG A 72 -16.70 15.38 -0.22
CA ARG A 72 -17.96 14.68 0.09
C ARG A 72 -18.30 14.69 1.60
N ALA A 73 -17.46 15.26 2.46
CA ALA A 73 -17.63 15.20 3.91
C ALA A 73 -18.93 15.87 4.41
N SER A 74 -19.45 16.86 3.68
CA SER A 74 -20.68 17.56 4.05
C SER A 74 -21.95 16.88 3.55
N VAL A 75 -21.87 15.81 2.75
CA VAL A 75 -23.05 15.19 2.14
C VAL A 75 -23.07 13.70 2.44
N SER A 76 -24.11 13.27 3.17
CA SER A 76 -24.37 11.84 3.40
C SER A 76 -24.78 11.14 2.10
N ILE A 77 -24.36 9.88 1.96
CA ILE A 77 -24.71 9.03 0.81
C ILE A 77 -26.24 8.90 0.69
N ASP A 78 -26.94 8.74 1.82
CA ASP A 78 -28.40 8.60 1.85
C ASP A 78 -29.11 9.88 1.38
N SER A 79 -28.57 11.05 1.74
CA SER A 79 -29.12 12.34 1.29
C SER A 79 -28.91 12.55 -0.21
N MET A 80 -27.78 12.11 -0.76
CA MET A 80 -27.57 12.12 -2.22
C MET A 80 -28.53 11.17 -2.95
N LEU A 81 -28.73 9.96 -2.41
CA LEU A 81 -29.70 9.01 -2.98
C LEU A 81 -31.12 9.57 -2.94
N GLU A 82 -31.53 10.14 -1.82
CA GLU A 82 -32.85 10.74 -1.67
C GLU A 82 -33.08 11.89 -2.65
N THR A 83 -32.10 12.79 -2.81
CA THR A 83 -32.20 13.89 -3.79
C THR A 83 -32.29 13.40 -5.24
N LEU A 84 -31.57 12.33 -5.59
CA LEU A 84 -31.67 11.71 -6.92
C LEU A 84 -33.03 11.03 -7.13
N SER A 85 -33.52 10.28 -6.16
CA SER A 85 -34.85 9.65 -6.23
C SER A 85 -35.96 10.68 -6.34
N ARG A 86 -35.89 11.78 -5.59
CA ARG A 86 -36.84 12.90 -5.68
C ARG A 86 -36.81 13.54 -7.07
N ARG A 87 -35.63 13.85 -7.62
CA ARG A 87 -35.51 14.39 -8.99
C ARG A 87 -36.13 13.47 -10.03
N LYS A 88 -35.84 12.18 -9.97
CA LYS A 88 -36.37 11.20 -10.93
C LYS A 88 -37.90 11.12 -10.88
N LYS A 89 -38.49 11.16 -9.68
CA LYS A 89 -39.95 11.20 -9.50
C LYS A 89 -40.56 12.48 -10.07
N GLN A 90 -39.86 13.61 -9.90
CA GLN A 90 -40.31 14.91 -10.39
C GLN A 90 -40.26 14.99 -11.93
N GLU A 91 -39.21 14.45 -12.56
CA GLU A 91 -39.14 14.31 -14.04
C GLU A 91 -40.22 13.36 -14.58
N GLU A 92 -40.55 12.27 -13.87
CA GLU A 92 -41.63 11.36 -14.27
C GLU A 92 -42.99 12.05 -14.18
N GLU A 93 -43.27 12.80 -13.11
CA GLU A 93 -44.50 13.60 -12.96
C GLU A 93 -44.60 14.70 -14.03
N GLU A 94 -43.52 15.43 -14.33
CA GLU A 94 -43.51 16.44 -15.40
C GLU A 94 -43.78 15.81 -16.79
N ASN A 95 -43.17 14.66 -17.09
CA ASN A 95 -43.43 13.96 -18.35
C ASN A 95 -44.88 13.46 -18.46
N GLU A 96 -45.46 12.93 -17.38
CA GLU A 96 -46.86 12.50 -17.35
C GLU A 96 -47.82 13.69 -17.58
N GLU A 97 -47.52 14.85 -16.99
CA GLU A 97 -48.28 16.09 -17.22
C GLU A 97 -48.15 16.58 -18.67
N GLU A 98 -46.96 16.53 -19.26
CA GLU A 98 -46.74 16.87 -20.67
C GLU A 98 -47.49 15.93 -21.62
N GLU A 99 -47.49 14.62 -21.35
CA GLU A 99 -48.26 13.63 -22.11
C GLU A 99 -49.78 13.88 -22.00
N GLU A 100 -50.29 14.13 -20.79
CA GLU A 100 -51.71 14.46 -20.57
C GLU A 100 -52.15 15.73 -21.32
N VAL A 101 -51.29 16.76 -21.39
CA VAL A 101 -51.57 18.00 -22.13
C VAL A 101 -51.57 17.76 -23.65
N LEU A 102 -50.67 16.92 -24.16
CA LEU A 102 -50.66 16.53 -25.58
C LEU A 102 -51.89 15.69 -25.96
N ILE A 103 -52.38 14.83 -25.07
CA ILE A 103 -53.54 13.97 -25.34
C ILE A 103 -54.86 14.76 -25.29
N LYS A 104 -54.92 15.85 -24.51
CA LYS A 104 -56.11 16.71 -24.37
C LYS A 104 -56.24 17.81 -25.43
N SER A 105 -55.19 18.06 -26.21
CA SER A 105 -55.18 19.05 -27.32
C SER A 105 -55.62 18.41 -28.63
#